data_AF-A0A9E0E4C4-F1
#
_entry.id   AF-A0A9E0E4C4-F1
#
_cell.length_a   1.000
_cell.length_b   1.000
_cell.length_c   1.000
_cell.angle_alpha   90.00
_cell.angle_beta   90.00
_cell.angle_gamma   90.00
#
_symmetry.space_group_name_H-M   'P 1'
#
loop_
_entity.id
_entity.type
_entity.pdbx_description
1 polymer ?
#
loop_
_entity_poly.entity_id
_entity_poly.type
_entity_poly.pdbx_seq_one_letter_code
_entity_poly.pdbx_strand_id
1 'polypeptide(L)'
;MKKAILATKVGMTQIFNEDGVLTPVTVLQAGPCVVTQVKTVENDGYDAVQVGFADIREKLVNKPVKGHFDKAEVPYKRFLREFKFENASEYSVKDEIKADIFAAGDKVDATAISKGKGFQGAIK
;
A
#
# COMPACT_ATOMS: atom_id res chain seq x y z
N MET A 1 8.72 4.19 -14.58
CA MET A 1 7.35 4.10 -14.02
C MET A 1 7.47 4.02 -12.50
N LYS A 2 6.83 4.91 -11.75
CA LYS A 2 6.82 4.83 -10.29
C LYS A 2 5.82 3.74 -9.89
N LYS A 3 6.29 2.73 -9.19
CA LYS A 3 5.49 1.60 -8.71
C LYS A 3 5.35 1.73 -7.20
N ALA A 4 4.16 1.47 -6.67
CA ALA A 4 3.98 1.40 -5.22
C ALA A 4 2.90 0.38 -4.88
N ILE A 5 3.02 -0.19 -3.69
CA ILE A 5 2.04 -1.11 -3.14
C ILE A 5 1.96 -0.90 -1.63
N LEU A 6 0.80 -1.19 -1.05
CA LEU A 6 0.67 -1.33 0.40
C LEU A 6 0.93 -2.77 0.81
N ALA A 7 1.59 -2.92 1.95
CA ALA A 7 1.92 -4.21 2.50
C ALA A 7 1.82 -4.23 4.02
N THR A 8 1.59 -5.41 4.57
CA THR A 8 1.69 -5.69 6.01
C THR A 8 3.05 -6.34 6.28
N LYS A 9 3.81 -5.78 7.23
CA LYS A 9 5.03 -6.45 7.72
C LYS A 9 4.63 -7.67 8.55
N VAL A 10 4.91 -8.86 8.03
CA VAL A 10 4.61 -10.14 8.68
C VAL A 10 5.67 -10.48 9.70
N GLY A 11 6.95 -10.33 9.34
CA GLY A 11 8.05 -10.74 10.19
C GLY A 11 9.40 -10.60 9.52
N MET A 12 10.41 -11.22 10.13
CA MET A 12 11.77 -11.29 9.61
C MET A 12 12.22 -12.75 9.62
N THR A 13 13.00 -13.12 8.61
CA THR A 13 13.62 -14.44 8.48
C THR A 13 15.00 -14.28 7.83
N GLN A 14 15.64 -15.39 7.49
CA GLN A 14 16.94 -15.41 6.82
C GLN A 14 16.89 -16.35 5.62
N ILE A 15 17.61 -16.00 4.56
CA ILE A 15 17.77 -16.79 3.35
C ILE A 15 19.25 -17.04 3.12
N PHE A 16 19.63 -18.28 2.84
CA PHE A 16 20.96 -18.62 2.34
C PHE A 16 20.95 -18.48 0.82
N ASN A 17 21.86 -17.68 0.28
CA ASN A 17 22.05 -17.61 -1.17
C ASN A 17 22.91 -18.80 -1.68
N GLU A 18 23.10 -18.89 -2.99
CA GLU A 18 23.87 -19.96 -3.64
C GLU A 18 25.34 -20.00 -3.19
N ASP A 19 25.90 -18.86 -2.79
CA ASP A 19 27.26 -18.72 -2.25
C ASP A 19 27.37 -19.11 -0.77
N GLY A 20 26.27 -19.55 -0.13
CA GLY A 20 26.24 -19.90 1.29
C GLY A 20 26.18 -18.69 2.25
N VAL A 21 26.01 -17.48 1.73
CA VAL A 21 25.88 -16.24 2.52
C VAL A 21 24.47 -16.13 3.09
N LEU A 22 24.40 -15.90 4.41
CA LEU A 22 23.16 -15.65 5.12
C LEU A 22 22.73 -14.19 4.93
N THR A 23 21.56 -13.99 4.33
CA THR A 23 20.95 -12.67 4.14
C THR A 23 19.69 -12.52 5.00
N PRO A 24 19.64 -11.55 5.94
CA PRO A 24 18.44 -11.28 6.71
C PRO A 24 17.39 -10.60 5.81
N VAL A 25 16.14 -11.03 5.90
CA VAL A 25 15.04 -10.53 5.08
C VAL A 25 13.81 -10.18 5.91
N THR A 26 13.03 -9.21 5.44
CA THR A 26 11.71 -8.87 5.99
C THR A 26 10.63 -9.42 5.07
N VAL A 27 9.68 -10.17 5.64
CA VAL A 27 8.54 -10.71 4.90
C VAL A 27 7.41 -9.67 4.91
N LEU A 28 7.00 -9.24 3.73
CA LEU A 28 5.90 -8.31 3.51
C LEU A 28 4.76 -9.03 2.78
N GLN A 29 3.56 -9.03 3.36
CA GLN A 29 2.34 -9.45 2.67
C GLN A 29 1.79 -8.24 1.91
N ALA A 30 2.10 -8.17 0.62
CA ALA A 30 1.77 -7.04 -0.24
C ALA A 30 0.52 -7.30 -1.08
N GLY A 31 -0.38 -6.31 -1.13
CA GLY A 31 -1.60 -6.35 -1.94
C GLY A 31 -2.55 -7.53 -1.66
N PRO A 32 -3.54 -7.75 -2.54
CA PRO A 32 -3.91 -6.85 -3.64
C PRO A 32 -4.42 -5.49 -3.09
N CYS A 33 -4.04 -4.40 -3.76
CA CYS A 33 -4.57 -3.06 -3.51
C CYS A 33 -5.54 -2.71 -4.64
N VAL A 34 -6.77 -2.33 -4.31
CA VAL A 34 -7.80 -1.99 -5.31
C VAL A 34 -7.82 -0.48 -5.51
N VAL A 35 -7.83 -0.01 -6.76
CA VAL A 35 -7.96 1.42 -7.08
C VAL A 35 -9.38 1.89 -6.77
N THR A 36 -9.49 2.88 -5.89
CA THR A 36 -10.78 3.42 -5.43
C THR A 36 -11.12 4.74 -6.09
N GLN A 37 -10.12 5.52 -6.49
CA GLN A 37 -10.29 6.79 -7.19
C GLN A 37 -9.01 7.13 -7.96
N VAL A 38 -9.16 7.66 -9.16
CA VAL A 38 -8.08 8.30 -9.91
C VAL A 38 -8.27 9.81 -9.77
N LYS A 39 -7.23 10.49 -9.29
CA LYS A 39 -7.18 11.93 -9.10
C LYS A 39 -6.46 12.59 -10.26
N THR A 40 -6.98 13.73 -10.68
CA THR A 40 -6.49 14.48 -11.85
C THR A 40 -6.26 15.93 -11.48
N VAL A 41 -5.37 16.61 -12.19
CA VAL A 41 -5.13 18.06 -11.98
C VAL A 41 -6.43 18.87 -12.07
N GLU A 42 -7.32 18.56 -13.01
CA GLU A 42 -8.56 19.32 -13.25
C GLU A 42 -9.56 19.20 -12.09
N ASN A 43 -9.73 18.00 -11.53
CA ASN A 43 -10.72 17.75 -10.48
C ASN A 43 -10.17 17.90 -9.05
N ASP A 44 -8.89 17.55 -8.84
CA ASP A 44 -8.28 17.41 -7.50
C ASP A 44 -7.04 18.31 -7.29
N GLY A 45 -6.55 18.95 -8.35
CA GLY A 45 -5.37 19.83 -8.30
C GLY A 45 -4.02 19.11 -8.37
N TYR A 46 -4.01 17.77 -8.51
CA TYR A 46 -2.80 16.95 -8.70
C TYR A 46 -3.13 15.56 -9.23
N ASP A 47 -2.13 14.90 -9.80
CA ASP A 47 -2.25 13.51 -10.27
C ASP A 47 -1.89 12.51 -9.16
N ALA A 48 -2.82 11.60 -8.87
CA ALA A 48 -2.61 10.52 -7.92
C ALA A 48 -3.58 9.38 -8.12
N VAL A 49 -3.20 8.20 -7.64
CA VAL A 49 -4.08 7.03 -7.55
C VAL A 49 -4.37 6.77 -6.09
N GLN A 50 -5.65 6.79 -5.72
CA GLN A 50 -6.10 6.33 -4.42
C GLN A 50 -6.35 4.82 -4.47
N VAL A 51 -5.80 4.11 -3.49
CA VAL A 51 -5.92 2.66 -3.37
C VAL A 51 -6.44 2.24 -2.00
N GLY A 52 -7.21 1.17 -1.99
CA GLY A 52 -7.68 0.47 -0.81
C GLY A 52 -6.88 -0.80 -0.52
N PHE A 53 -6.49 -1.02 0.74
CA PHE A 53 -5.77 -2.21 1.20
C PHE A 53 -6.36 -2.83 2.47
N ALA A 54 -6.26 -4.16 2.54
CA ALA A 54 -6.78 -5.06 3.58
C ALA A 54 -8.30 -5.02 3.75
N ASP A 55 -8.95 -6.17 3.85
CA ASP A 55 -10.40 -6.23 3.98
C ASP A 55 -10.90 -5.79 5.35
N ILE A 56 -12.10 -5.20 5.36
CA ILE A 56 -12.82 -4.82 6.57
C ILE A 56 -14.29 -5.22 6.44
N ARG A 57 -14.88 -5.68 7.55
CA ARG A 57 -16.31 -6.00 7.61
C ARG A 57 -17.13 -4.73 7.44
N GLU A 58 -18.15 -4.76 6.60
CA GLU A 58 -19.04 -3.63 6.30
C GLU A 58 -19.53 -2.88 7.55
N LYS A 59 -19.94 -3.61 8.59
CA LYS A 59 -20.42 -3.03 9.85
C LYS A 59 -19.42 -2.14 10.60
N LEU A 60 -18.14 -2.23 10.24
CA LEU A 60 -17.05 -1.43 10.84
C LEU A 60 -16.71 -0.20 9.99
N VAL A 61 -17.29 -0.07 8.79
CA VAL A 61 -17.06 1.06 7.89
C VAL A 61 -18.07 2.15 8.22
N ASN A 62 -17.59 3.40 8.34
CA ASN A 62 -18.48 4.53 8.58
C ASN A 62 -19.28 4.86 7.29
N LYS A 63 -20.43 5.53 7.46
CA LYS A 63 -21.36 5.81 6.34
C LYS A 63 -20.72 6.60 5.17
N PRO A 64 -19.91 7.64 5.39
CA PRO A 64 -19.29 8.39 4.28
C PRO A 64 -18.29 7.56 3.47
N VAL A 65 -17.43 6.80 4.14
CA VAL A 65 -16.44 5.95 3.46
C VAL A 65 -17.12 4.79 2.75
N LYS A 66 -18.22 4.26 3.31
CA LYS A 66 -19.05 3.26 2.65
C LYS A 66 -19.57 3.78 1.30
N GLY A 67 -20.17 4.97 1.29
CA GLY A 67 -20.66 5.59 0.05
C GLY A 67 -19.56 5.87 -0.97
N HIS A 68 -18.33 6.17 -0.52
CA HIS A 68 -17.17 6.30 -1.40
C HIS A 68 -16.81 4.99 -2.11
N PHE A 69 -16.73 3.88 -1.35
CA PHE A 69 -16.48 2.56 -1.93
C PHE A 69 -17.63 2.06 -2.81
N ASP A 70 -18.87 2.30 -2.41
CA ASP A 70 -20.07 1.91 -3.18
C ASP A 70 -20.11 2.64 -4.54
N LYS A 71 -19.76 3.94 -4.58
CA LYS A 71 -19.65 4.72 -5.82
C LYS A 71 -18.59 4.16 -6.77
N ALA A 72 -17.48 3.68 -6.22
CA ALA A 72 -16.41 3.03 -6.99
C ALA A 72 -16.74 1.57 -7.34
N GLU A 73 -17.81 1.01 -6.77
CA GLU A 73 -18.23 -0.40 -6.89
C GLU A 73 -17.08 -1.37 -6.56
N VAL A 74 -16.35 -1.10 -5.47
CA VAL A 74 -15.23 -1.91 -4.99
C VAL A 74 -15.48 -2.43 -3.56
N PRO A 75 -14.86 -3.55 -3.15
CA PRO A 75 -14.99 -4.05 -1.79
C PRO A 75 -14.47 -3.07 -0.74
N TYR A 76 -15.04 -3.10 0.47
CA TYR A 76 -14.59 -2.26 1.57
C TYR A 76 -13.20 -2.62 2.06
N LYS A 77 -12.32 -1.61 2.11
CA LYS A 77 -10.93 -1.76 2.56
C LYS A 77 -10.67 -0.99 3.85
N ARG A 78 -9.78 -1.51 4.69
CA ARG A 78 -9.41 -0.95 5.99
C ARG A 78 -8.57 0.32 5.83
N PHE A 79 -7.68 0.34 4.86
CA PHE A 79 -6.76 1.44 4.64
C PHE A 79 -7.00 2.06 3.27
N LEU A 80 -7.13 3.39 3.23
CA LEU A 80 -7.07 4.19 2.02
C LEU A 80 -5.77 4.98 2.01
N ARG A 81 -5.02 4.92 0.92
CA ARG A 81 -3.79 5.72 0.71
C ARG A 81 -3.76 6.22 -0.72
N GLU A 82 -2.95 7.25 -0.93
CA GLU A 82 -2.73 7.84 -2.24
C GLU A 82 -1.28 7.68 -2.64
N PHE A 83 -1.07 7.33 -3.90
CA PHE A 83 0.22 7.38 -4.54
C PHE A 83 0.22 8.49 -5.57
N LYS A 84 1.11 9.46 -5.39
CA LYS A 84 1.30 10.56 -6.34
C LYS A 84 2.16 10.06 -7.49
N PHE A 85 1.53 9.86 -8.64
CA PHE A 85 2.13 9.32 -9.83
C PHE A 85 1.89 10.27 -11.00
N GLU A 86 2.94 10.56 -11.77
CA GLU A 86 2.81 11.30 -13.03
C GLU A 86 2.03 10.49 -14.08
N ASN A 87 1.97 9.15 -13.91
CA ASN A 87 1.23 8.23 -14.75
C ASN A 87 -0.09 7.75 -14.11
N ALA A 88 -0.70 8.55 -13.22
CA ALA A 88 -1.94 8.16 -12.55
C ALA A 88 -3.08 7.83 -13.54
N SER A 89 -3.07 8.43 -14.73
CA SER A 89 -4.03 8.22 -15.81
C SER A 89 -4.00 6.82 -16.44
N GLU A 90 -2.95 6.04 -16.18
CA GLU A 90 -2.86 4.65 -16.68
C GLU A 90 -3.69 3.68 -15.84
N TYR A 91 -4.12 4.08 -14.65
CA TYR A 91 -4.95 3.28 -13.77
C TYR A 91 -6.42 3.63 -13.94
N SER A 92 -7.28 2.64 -13.83
CA SER A 92 -8.73 2.76 -13.79
C SER A 92 -9.27 2.39 -12.42
N VAL A 93 -10.41 2.95 -12.04
CA VAL A 93 -11.14 2.52 -10.85
C VAL A 93 -11.45 1.02 -10.98
N LYS A 94 -11.32 0.27 -9.88
CA LYS A 94 -11.41 -1.20 -9.77
C LYS A 94 -10.16 -1.98 -10.14
N ASP A 95 -9.13 -1.36 -10.71
CA ASP A 95 -7.89 -2.08 -11.01
C ASP A 95 -7.25 -2.65 -9.73
N GLU A 96 -6.63 -3.82 -9.87
CA GLU A 96 -5.91 -4.47 -8.78
C GLU A 96 -4.39 -4.35 -8.97
N ILE A 97 -3.73 -3.75 -7.99
CA ILE A 97 -2.28 -3.68 -7.89
C ILE A 97 -1.79 -4.84 -7.02
N LYS A 98 -1.03 -5.74 -7.63
CA LYS A 98 -0.48 -6.95 -7.00
C LYS A 98 1.04 -6.86 -6.86
N ALA A 99 1.63 -7.80 -6.12
CA ALA A 99 3.06 -7.80 -5.81
C ALA A 99 3.95 -8.05 -7.04
N ASP A 100 3.39 -8.63 -8.09
CA ASP A 100 4.02 -8.90 -9.39
C ASP A 100 4.40 -7.63 -10.17
N ILE A 101 3.94 -6.45 -9.75
CA ILE A 101 4.45 -5.19 -10.31
C ILE A 101 5.96 -5.04 -10.05
N PHE A 102 6.50 -5.66 -9.00
CA PHE A 102 7.93 -5.65 -8.68
C PHE A 102 8.63 -6.88 -9.24
N ALA A 103 9.85 -6.68 -9.72
CA ALA A 103 10.74 -7.75 -10.15
C ALA A 103 11.83 -8.02 -9.11
N ALA A 104 12.37 -9.23 -9.10
CA ALA A 104 13.55 -9.54 -8.29
C ALA A 104 14.73 -8.64 -8.70
N GLY A 105 15.40 -8.04 -7.72
CA GLY A 105 16.47 -7.06 -7.94
C GLY A 105 16.01 -5.60 -7.92
N ASP A 106 14.70 -5.33 -7.94
CA ASP A 106 14.18 -3.97 -7.77
C ASP A 106 14.60 -3.41 -6.40
N LYS A 107 15.22 -2.24 -6.41
CA LYS A 107 15.48 -1.47 -5.18
C LYS A 107 14.22 -0.70 -4.83
N VAL A 108 13.78 -0.83 -3.58
CA VAL A 108 12.53 -0.26 -3.10
C VAL A 108 12.76 0.63 -1.88
N ASP A 109 12.00 1.72 -1.81
CA ASP A 109 11.90 2.55 -0.62
C ASP A 109 10.70 2.08 0.22
N ALA A 110 10.93 1.87 1.52
CA ALA A 110 9.90 1.40 2.45
C ALA A 110 9.59 2.47 3.50
N THR A 111 8.33 2.90 3.55
CA THR A 111 7.83 3.84 4.56
C THR A 111 6.82 3.15 5.47
N ALA A 112 7.00 3.28 6.78
CA ALA A 112 6.07 2.73 7.77
C ALA A 112 6.05 3.60 9.05
N ILE A 113 4.97 3.47 9.82
CA ILE A 113 4.90 4.05 11.16
C ILE A 113 5.78 3.19 12.09
N SER A 114 6.82 3.80 12.66
CA SER A 114 7.73 3.12 13.58
C SER A 114 7.02 2.74 14.89
N LYS A 115 7.52 1.70 15.58
CA LYS A 115 7.03 1.33 16.91
C LYS A 115 7.34 2.45 17.91
N GLY A 116 6.31 3.07 18.46
CA GLY A 116 6.45 4.06 19.54
C GLY A 116 6.96 3.40 20.82
N LYS A 117 7.79 4.13 21.58
CA LYS A 117 8.33 3.68 22.87
C LYS A 117 7.71 4.40 24.09
N GLY A 118 6.66 5.20 23.88
CA GLY A 118 6.04 6.02 24.93
C GLY A 118 6.90 7.22 25.35
N PHE A 119 6.62 7.79 26.51
CA PHE A 119 7.45 8.85 27.11
C PHE A 119 8.79 8.25 27.54
N GLN A 120 9.89 8.76 26.97
CA GLN A 120 11.25 8.28 27.24
C GLN A 120 12.10 9.36 27.92
N GLY A 121 13.02 8.94 28.79
CA GLY A 121 14.05 9.82 29.34
C GLY A 121 15.15 10.17 28.31
N ALA A 122 16.17 10.90 28.76
CA ALA A 122 17.26 11.37 27.90
C ALA A 122 18.18 10.25 27.37
N ILE A 123 18.24 9.10 28.06
CA ILE A 123 18.95 7.90 27.64
C ILE A 123 17.92 6.83 27.26
N LYS A 124 18.13 6.22 26.09
CA LYS A 124 17.17 5.32 25.41
C LYS A 124 17.64 3.87 25.40
#